data_AF-A0A3M6SD91-F1
#
_entry.id   AF-A0A3M6SD91-F1
#
_cell.length_a   1.000
_cell.length_b   1.000
_cell.length_c   1.000
_cell.angle_alpha   90.00
_cell.angle_beta   90.00
_cell.angle_gamma   90.00
#
_symmetry.space_group_name_H-M   'P 1'
#
loop_
_entity.id
_entity.type
_entity.pdbx_description
1 polymer ?
#
loop_
_entity_poly.entity_id
_entity_poly.type
_entity_poly.pdbx_seq_one_letter_code
_entity_poly.pdbx_strand_id
1 'polypeptide(L)' 'MERNNLNQAHLRAKKKRIDNTTVDELLPYHLRENKTELIASLHDDNYKTTPVKWVKIPNLNGGVRKLGILTVVV' A
#
# COMPACT_ATOMS: atom_id res chain seq x y z
N MET A 1 -18.19 1.57 -7.48
CA MET A 1 -16.77 1.13 -7.35
C MET A 1 -16.67 -0.32 -7.86
N GLU A 2 -15.97 -0.57 -8.96
CA GLU A 2 -15.87 -1.91 -9.54
C GLU A 2 -14.95 -2.81 -8.69
N ARG A 3 -15.49 -3.91 -8.14
CA ARG A 3 -14.72 -4.92 -7.38
C ARG A 3 -13.47 -5.41 -8.12
N ASN A 4 -13.52 -5.44 -9.46
CA ASN A 4 -12.42 -5.87 -10.30
C ASN A 4 -11.21 -4.93 -10.17
N ASN A 5 -11.43 -3.61 -10.12
CA ASN A 5 -10.35 -2.63 -10.02
C ASN A 5 -9.56 -2.77 -8.70
N LEU A 6 -10.25 -3.00 -7.57
CA LEU A 6 -9.60 -3.20 -6.28
C LEU A 6 -8.75 -4.48 -6.24
N ASN A 7 -9.25 -5.57 -6.83
CA ASN A 7 -8.51 -6.83 -6.93
C ASN A 7 -7.26 -6.68 -7.81
N GLN A 8 -7.39 -5.99 -8.95
CA GLN A 8 -6.26 -5.70 -9.84
C GLN A 8 -5.21 -4.82 -9.16
N ALA A 9 -5.62 -3.80 -8.43
CA ALA A 9 -4.72 -2.94 -7.66
C ALA A 9 -3.94 -3.73 -6.60
N HIS A 10 -4.62 -4.64 -5.88
CA HIS A 10 -3.98 -5.52 -4.90
C HIS A 10 -2.91 -6.41 -5.53
N LEU A 11 -3.23 -7.09 -6.65
CA LEU A 11 -2.27 -7.96 -7.34
C LEU A 11 -1.04 -7.19 -7.85
N ARG A 12 -1.24 -5.96 -8.36
CA ARG A 12 -0.13 -5.09 -8.78
C ARG A 12 0.75 -4.68 -7.61
N ALA A 13 0.15 -4.32 -6.48
CA ALA A 13 0.89 -3.98 -5.26
C ALA A 13 1.70 -5.18 -4.74
N LYS A 14 1.14 -6.39 -4.78
CA LYS A 14 1.86 -7.62 -4.43
C LYS A 14 3.06 -7.86 -5.34
N LYS A 15 2.94 -7.63 -6.65
CA LYS A 15 4.01 -7.86 -7.63
C LYS A 15 5.14 -6.82 -7.59
N LYS A 16 4.85 -5.56 -7.21
CA LYS A 16 5.81 -4.43 -7.28
C LYS A 16 6.58 -4.14 -5.99
N ARG A 17 6.45 -4.95 -4.93
CA ARG A 17 7.05 -4.64 -3.62
C ARG A 17 8.48 -5.13 -3.48
N ILE A 18 9.21 -4.38 -2.66
CA ILE A 18 10.61 -4.63 -2.28
C ILE A 18 10.66 -5.53 -1.02
N ASP A 19 9.67 -5.42 -0.14
CA ASP A 19 9.54 -6.20 1.10
C ASP A 19 8.34 -7.17 0.99
N ASN A 20 8.61 -8.48 1.01
CA ASN A 20 7.61 -9.54 0.73
C ASN A 20 6.62 -9.76 1.89
N THR A 21 7.05 -9.52 3.14
CA THR A 21 6.32 -9.91 4.37
C THR A 21 5.05 -9.09 4.60
N THR A 22 5.07 -7.79 4.31
CA THR A 22 4.00 -6.86 4.70
C THR A 22 2.79 -6.87 3.74
N VAL A 23 2.79 -7.67 2.66
CA VAL A 23 1.60 -7.85 1.79
C VAL A 23 0.73 -8.99 2.27
N ASP A 24 1.35 -10.11 2.60
CA ASP A 24 0.63 -11.33 2.93
C ASP A 24 -0.08 -11.19 4.28
N GLU A 25 0.41 -10.34 5.18
CA GLU A 25 -0.29 -9.92 6.41
C GLU A 25 -1.42 -8.90 6.13
N LEU A 26 -1.32 -8.13 5.04
CA LEU A 26 -2.28 -7.06 4.70
C LEU A 26 -3.66 -7.62 4.30
N LEU A 27 -3.68 -8.78 3.66
CA LEU A 27 -4.90 -9.43 3.17
C LEU A 27 -5.83 -9.91 4.29
N PRO A 28 -5.35 -10.73 5.26
CA PRO A 28 -6.20 -11.22 6.34
C PRO A 28 -6.55 -10.12 7.34
N TYR A 29 -5.62 -9.22 7.69
CA TYR A 29 -5.79 -8.32 8.82
C TYR A 29 -6.29 -6.91 8.47
N HIS A 30 -6.15 -6.41 7.25
CA HIS A 30 -6.49 -5.01 6.93
C HIS A 30 -7.56 -4.87 5.84
N LEU A 31 -7.55 -5.73 4.82
CA LEU A 31 -8.52 -5.67 3.73
C LEU A 31 -9.77 -6.52 3.95
N ARG A 32 -9.77 -7.43 4.93
CA ARG A 32 -10.93 -8.28 5.24
C ARG A 32 -11.79 -7.69 6.36
N GLU A 33 -11.15 -7.23 7.42
CA GLU A 33 -11.83 -6.68 8.61
C GLU A 33 -12.24 -5.21 8.42
N ASN A 34 -11.35 -4.38 7.87
CA ASN A 34 -11.57 -2.92 7.79
C ASN A 34 -12.09 -2.45 6.41
N LYS A 35 -12.50 -3.38 5.52
CA LYS A 35 -12.90 -3.04 4.14
C LYS A 35 -14.06 -2.06 4.08
N THR A 36 -15.07 -2.29 4.90
CA THR A 36 -16.30 -1.49 4.95
C THR A 36 -16.01 -0.09 5.47
N GLU A 37 -15.20 0.02 6.52
CA GLU A 37 -14.78 1.29 7.12
C GLU A 37 -13.83 2.08 6.20
N LEU A 38 -12.95 1.38 5.49
CA LEU A 38 -12.09 1.96 4.45
C LEU A 38 -12.93 2.57 3.31
N ILE A 39 -13.92 1.82 2.81
CA ILE A 39 -14.78 2.32 1.73
C ILE A 39 -15.64 3.49 2.22
N ALA A 40 -16.16 3.43 3.45
CA ALA A 40 -16.93 4.52 4.05
C ALA A 40 -16.07 5.78 4.23
N SER A 41 -14.88 5.67 4.81
CA SER A 41 -13.96 6.82 4.97
C SER A 41 -13.47 7.42 3.66
N LEU A 42 -13.29 6.61 2.61
CA LEU A 42 -13.00 7.10 1.26
C LEU A 42 -14.20 7.79 0.61
N HIS A 43 -15.43 7.40 0.96
CA HIS A 43 -16.64 8.05 0.48
C HIS A 43 -16.93 9.36 1.22
N ASP A 44 -16.60 9.40 2.52
CA ASP A 44 -16.80 10.55 3.39
C ASP A 44 -15.59 11.51 3.41
N ASP A 45 -14.62 11.31 2.50
CA ASP A 45 -13.36 12.07 2.37
C ASP A 45 -12.50 12.17 3.66
N ASN A 46 -12.75 11.29 4.63
CA ASN A 46 -12.04 11.25 5.92
C ASN A 46 -10.86 10.26 5.94
N TYR A 47 -10.55 9.65 4.79
CA TYR A 47 -9.44 8.70 4.68
C TYR A 47 -8.07 9.39 4.80
N LYS A 48 -7.32 9.09 5.87
CA LYS A 48 -5.97 9.64 6.11
C LYS A 48 -4.90 8.62 5.77
N THR A 49 -4.16 8.83 4.70
CA THR A 49 -3.01 7.97 4.35
C THR A 49 -1.92 8.03 5.41
N THR A 50 -1.31 6.89 5.76
CA THR A 50 -0.10 6.90 6.60
C THR A 50 1.04 7.70 5.99
N PRO A 51 1.90 8.30 6.82
CA PRO A 51 3.08 9.02 6.35
C PRO A 51 4.03 8.11 5.56
N VAL A 52 4.68 8.68 4.55
CA VAL A 52 5.60 7.97 3.66
C VAL A 52 6.87 7.57 4.40
N LYS A 53 7.25 6.29 4.33
CA LYS A 53 8.53 5.79 4.85
C LYS A 53 9.64 5.99 3.83
N TRP A 54 10.73 6.64 4.22
CA TRP A 54 11.87 6.88 3.32
C TRP A 54 12.91 5.76 3.42
N VAL A 55 13.21 5.13 2.29
CA VAL A 55 14.25 4.10 2.17
C VAL A 55 15.36 4.60 1.24
N LYS A 56 16.61 4.34 1.61
CA LYS A 56 17.79 4.63 0.78
C LYS A 56 18.11 3.40 -0.08
N ILE A 57 18.14 3.57 -1.41
CA ILE A 57 18.45 2.50 -2.36
C ILE A 57 19.67 2.91 -3.18
N PRO A 58 20.67 2.03 -3.37
CA PRO A 58 21.82 2.33 -4.21
C PRO A 58 21.41 2.44 -5.69
N ASN A 59 21.95 3.45 -6.38
CA ASN A 59 21.89 3.57 -7.83
C ASN A 59 23.06 2.80 -8.45
N LEU A 60 22.88 2.30 -9.69
CA LEU A 60 23.96 1.61 -10.42
C LEU A 60 25.23 2.46 -10.60
N ASN A 61 25.09 3.79 -10.65
CA ASN A 61 26.21 4.71 -10.89
C ASN A 61 26.92 5.17 -9.60
N GLY A 62 26.68 4.50 -8.46
CA GLY A 62 27.37 4.76 -7.19
C GLY A 62 26.71 5.78 -6.24
N GLY A 63 25.58 6.38 -6.63
CA GLY A 63 24.80 7.29 -5.77
C GLY A 63 23.72 6.60 -4.94
N VAL A 64 23.05 7.33 -4.05
CA VAL A 64 21.89 6.83 -3.27
C VAL A 64 20.62 7.58 -3.68
N ARG A 65 19.56 6.85 -4.02
CA ARG A 65 18.22 7.41 -4.26
C ARG A 65 17.34 7.19 -3.03
N LYS A 66 16.63 8.24 -2.61
CA LYS A 66 15.57 8.13 -1.61
C LYS A 66 14.29 7.65 -2.29
N LEU A 67 13.76 6.51 -1.87
CA LEU A 67 12.47 5.99 -2.30
C LEU A 67 11.46 6.17 -1.16
N GLY A 68 10.36 6.85 -1.45
CA GLY A 68 9.21 6.90 -0.56
C GLY A 68 8.37 5.64 -0.74
N ILE A 69 8.22 4.86 0.33
CA ILE A 69 7.32 3.70 0.39
C ILE A 69 6.10 4.12 1.20
N LEU A 70 4.95 4.18 0.53
CA LEU A 70 3.66 4.39 1.18
C LEU A 70 3.14 3.03 1.66
N THR A 71 2.92 2.89 2.95
CA THR A 71 2.17 1.75 3.47
C THR A 71 0.69 2.03 3.27
N VAL A 72 -0.07 1.01 2.86
CA VAL A 72 -1.53 1.11 2.79
C VAL A 72 -2.05 0.69 4.15
N VAL A 73 -2.05 1.61 5.12
CA VAL A 73 -2.68 1.41 6.42
C VAL A 73 -3.44 2.68 6.79
N VAL A 74 -4.61 2.48 7.38
CA VAL A 74 -5.39 3.42 8.20
C VAL A 74 -5.82 2.67 9.43
#